data_AF-A0A9N8M4Q0-F1
#
_entry.id   AF-A0A9N8M4Q0-F1
#
_cell.length_a   1.000
_cell.length_b   1.000
_cell.length_c   1.000
_cell.angle_alpha   90.00
_cell.angle_beta   90.00
_cell.angle_gamma   90.00
#
_symmetry.space_group_name_H-M   'P 1'
#
loop_
_entity.id
_entity.type
_entity.pdbx_description
1 polymer ?
#
loop_
_entity_poly.entity_id
_entity_poly.type
_entity_poly.pdbx_seq_one_letter_code
_entity_poly.pdbx_strand_id
1 'polypeptide(L)' 'MSEAPTDTLDARLALNRTLLRVVQAGDLAAAKECLKAGADAWFESDEQDGLGWSALHLAVVANSPELLQFLLQRGAIWNA' A
#
# COMPACT_ATOMS: atom_id res chain seq x y z
N MET A 1 -13.37 24.18 -21.66
CA MET A 1 -14.03 23.71 -20.42
C MET A 1 -13.08 22.70 -19.82
N SER A 2 -12.80 22.86 -18.53
CA SER A 2 -11.74 22.22 -17.74
C SER A 2 -11.77 20.69 -17.76
N GLU A 3 -10.77 20.03 -18.34
CA GLU A 3 -10.51 18.60 -18.10
C GLU A 3 -9.73 18.49 -16.79
N ALA A 4 -10.40 17.96 -15.77
CA ALA A 4 -9.87 17.77 -14.42
C ALA A 4 -8.98 16.51 -14.35
N PRO A 5 -8.19 16.32 -13.27
CA PRO A 5 -7.00 15.47 -13.22
C PRO A 5 -7.33 13.99 -12.95
N THR A 6 -7.92 13.30 -13.92
CA THR A 6 -8.25 11.87 -13.78
C THR A 6 -6.99 10.98 -13.82
N ASP A 7 -5.98 11.37 -14.61
CA ASP A 7 -4.73 10.60 -14.82
C ASP A 7 -3.93 10.34 -13.52
N THR A 8 -3.92 11.31 -12.61
CA THR A 8 -3.18 11.20 -11.34
C THR A 8 -3.81 10.25 -10.32
N LEU A 9 -5.12 10.02 -10.37
CA LEU A 9 -5.80 9.14 -9.43
C LEU A 9 -5.56 7.67 -9.77
N ASP A 10 -5.68 7.32 -11.06
CA ASP A 10 -5.42 5.97 -11.56
C ASP A 10 -3.96 5.55 -11.34
N ALA A 11 -3.02 6.50 -11.53
CA ALA A 11 -1.61 6.27 -11.24
C ALA A 11 -1.35 5.97 -9.74
N ARG A 12 -2.02 6.69 -8.83
CA ARG A 12 -1.94 6.42 -7.39
C ARG A 12 -2.55 5.08 -7.01
N LEU A 13 -3.71 4.73 -7.57
CA LEU A 13 -4.33 3.41 -7.38
C LEU A 13 -3.41 2.28 -7.85
N ALA A 14 -2.74 2.43 -8.99
CA ALA A 14 -1.77 1.46 -9.47
C ALA A 14 -0.56 1.31 -8.52
N LEU A 15 -0.07 2.42 -7.96
CA LEU A 15 0.99 2.42 -6.95
C LEU A 15 0.54 1.73 -5.66
N ASN A 16 -0.70 1.96 -5.22
CA ASN A 16 -1.25 1.34 -4.02
C ASN A 16 -1.38 -0.18 -4.17
N ARG A 17 -1.91 -0.65 -5.30
CA ARG A 17 -1.94 -2.09 -5.62
C ARG A 17 -0.54 -2.71 -5.70
N THR A 18 0.42 -1.96 -6.25
CA THR A 18 1.82 -2.39 -6.32
C THR A 18 2.42 -2.50 -4.91
N LEU A 19 2.15 -1.52 -4.03
CA LEU A 19 2.55 -1.54 -2.63
C LEU A 19 2.05 -2.80 -1.93
N LEU A 20 0.77 -3.14 -2.07
CA LEU A 20 0.21 -4.36 -1.47
C LEU A 20 0.96 -5.62 -1.92
N ARG A 21 1.23 -5.76 -3.24
CA ARG A 21 1.95 -6.91 -3.79
C ARG A 21 3.38 -7.02 -3.27
N VAL A 22 4.13 -5.92 -3.21
CA VAL A 22 5.53 -5.96 -2.74
C VAL A 22 5.61 -6.20 -1.24
N VAL A 23 4.64 -5.71 -0.46
CA VAL A 23 4.54 -5.98 0.98
C VAL A 23 4.19 -7.45 1.23
N GLN A 24 3.26 -8.02 0.45
CA GLN A 24 2.93 -9.44 0.52
C GLN A 24 4.15 -10.33 0.20
N ALA A 25 5.00 -9.89 -0.73
CA ALA A 25 6.26 -10.57 -1.05
C ALA A 25 7.36 -10.39 0.01
N GLY A 26 7.15 -9.53 1.02
CA GLY A 26 8.17 -9.21 2.03
C GLY A 26 9.27 -8.27 1.55
N ASP A 27 9.11 -7.61 0.40
CA ASP A 27 10.14 -6.73 -0.17
C ASP A 27 10.07 -5.31 0.43
N LEU A 28 10.87 -5.09 1.47
CA LEU A 28 10.99 -3.80 2.13
C LEU A 28 11.56 -2.70 1.22
N ALA A 29 12.47 -3.03 0.29
CA ALA A 29 13.08 -2.03 -0.57
C ALA A 29 12.06 -1.51 -1.58
N ALA A 30 11.33 -2.42 -2.24
CA ALA A 30 10.29 -2.05 -3.18
C ALA A 30 9.11 -1.33 -2.49
N ALA A 31 8.73 -1.75 -1.27
CA ALA A 31 7.70 -1.06 -0.48
C ALA A 31 8.10 0.40 -0.16
N LYS A 32 9.37 0.63 0.17
CA LYS A 32 9.93 1.98 0.39
C LYS A 32 9.83 2.85 -0.85
N GLU A 33 10.10 2.28 -2.03
CA GLU A 33 10.01 3.01 -3.30
C GLU A 33 8.57 3.37 -3.63
N CYS A 34 7.63 2.44 -3.47
CA CYS A 34 6.20 2.70 -3.70
C CYS A 34 5.69 3.85 -2.81
N LEU A 35 6.03 3.83 -1.53
CA LEU A 35 5.65 4.90 -0.60
C LEU A 35 6.34 6.24 -0.88
N LYS A 36 7.56 6.23 -1.45
CA LYS A 36 8.21 7.46 -1.92
C LYS A 36 7.58 7.99 -3.21
N ALA A 37 7.08 7.11 -4.07
CA ALA A 37 6.39 7.45 -5.31
C ALA A 37 4.98 8.02 -5.08
N GLY A 38 4.49 8.02 -3.83
CA GLY A 38 3.20 8.59 -3.47
C GLY A 38 2.09 7.54 -3.28
N ALA A 39 2.45 6.27 -3.07
CA ALA A 39 1.48 5.28 -2.61
C ALA A 39 0.93 5.65 -1.22
N ASP A 40 -0.36 5.40 -1.04
CA ASP A 40 -1.08 5.58 0.20
C ASP A 40 -0.85 4.38 1.12
N ALA A 41 -0.13 4.59 2.23
CA ALA A 41 0.15 3.55 3.21
C ALA A 41 -1.11 2.98 3.91
N TRP A 42 -2.19 3.76 3.89
CA TRP A 42 -3.49 3.42 4.47
C TRP A 42 -4.42 2.72 3.47
N PHE A 43 -4.01 2.53 2.22
CA PHE A 43 -4.87 1.92 1.21
C PHE A 43 -5.19 0.47 1.55
N GLU A 44 -6.48 0.16 1.45
CA GLU A 44 -7.06 -1.16 1.57
C GLU A 44 -7.60 -1.60 0.20
N SER A 45 -7.34 -2.85 -0.17
CA SER A 45 -7.93 -3.44 -1.37
C SER A 45 -8.90 -4.55 -1.00
N ASP A 46 -10.12 -4.42 -1.51
CA ASP A 46 -11.14 -5.47 -1.40
C ASP A 46 -10.98 -6.57 -2.47
N GLU A 47 -9.97 -6.45 -3.34
CA GLU A 47 -9.72 -7.40 -4.42
C GLU A 47 -9.39 -8.80 -3.92
N GLN A 48 -8.89 -8.90 -2.69
CA GLN A 48 -8.56 -10.15 -2.03
C GLN A 48 -9.72 -10.58 -1.14
N ASP A 49 -10.55 -11.49 -1.66
CA ASP A 49 -11.62 -12.19 -0.93
C ASP A 49 -12.72 -11.28 -0.33
N GLY A 50 -12.78 -10.00 -0.73
CA GLY A 50 -13.75 -9.03 -0.20
C GLY A 50 -13.49 -8.62 1.25
N LEU A 51 -12.24 -8.71 1.70
CA LEU A 51 -11.85 -8.56 3.10
C LEU A 51 -11.10 -7.25 3.40
N GLY A 52 -10.97 -6.33 2.43
CA GLY A 52 -10.29 -5.05 2.62
C GLY A 52 -8.84 -5.18 3.10
N TRP A 53 -8.00 -5.98 2.44
CA TRP A 53 -6.63 -6.19 2.88
C TRP A 53 -5.78 -4.92 2.73
N SER A 54 -5.32 -4.41 3.88
CA SER A 54 -4.37 -3.30 3.96
C SER A 54 -2.92 -3.79 3.86
N ALA A 55 -1.99 -2.86 3.63
CA ALA A 55 -0.56 -3.17 3.64
C ALA A 55 -0.10 -3.76 4.98
N LEU A 56 -0.73 -3.39 6.11
CA LEU A 56 -0.37 -3.95 7.42
C LEU A 56 -0.76 -5.42 7.54
N HIS A 57 -1.96 -5.80 7.10
CA HIS A 57 -2.37 -7.20 7.07
C HIS A 57 -1.37 -8.07 6.29
N LEU A 58 -0.95 -7.59 5.12
CA LEU A 58 0.01 -8.29 4.26
C LEU A 58 1.41 -8.36 4.89
N ALA A 59 1.84 -7.31 5.59
CA ALA A 59 3.13 -7.31 6.30
C ALA A 59 3.16 -8.35 7.44
N VAL A 60 2.03 -8.55 8.13
CA VAL A 60 1.88 -9.61 9.14
C VAL A 60 1.95 -10.99 8.49
N VAL A 61 1.25 -11.19 7.36
CA VAL A 61 1.29 -12.47 6.62
C VAL A 61 2.69 -12.77 6.07
N ALA A 62 3.41 -11.75 5.61
CA ALA A 62 4.79 -11.86 5.17
C ALA A 62 5.79 -12.11 6.32
N ASN A 63 5.33 -12.09 7.58
CA ASN A 63 6.13 -12.26 8.78
C ASN A 63 7.35 -11.31 8.83
N SER A 64 7.16 -10.06 8.38
CA SER A 64 8.22 -9.06 8.35
C SER A 64 7.91 -7.92 9.34
N PRO A 65 8.45 -7.98 10.57
CA PRO A 65 8.26 -6.93 11.57
C PRO A 65 8.90 -5.60 11.14
N GLU A 66 9.92 -5.62 10.30
CA GLU A 66 10.55 -4.42 9.72
C GLU A 66 9.61 -3.70 8.75
N LEU A 67 8.92 -4.43 7.88
CA LEU A 67 7.89 -3.89 7.00
C LEU A 67 6.74 -3.31 7.81
N LEU A 68 6.28 -4.03 8.83
CA LEU A 68 5.20 -3.58 9.71
C LEU A 68 5.56 -2.25 10.39
N GLN A 69 6.74 -2.16 11.01
CA GLN A 69 7.22 -0.91 11.63
C GLN A 69 7.34 0.22 10.61
N PHE A 70 7.87 -0.08 9.42
CA PHE A 70 8.06 0.93 8.40
C PHE A 70 6.72 1.49 7.89
N LEU A 71 5.72 0.64 7.66
CA LEU A 71 4.38 1.06 7.26
C LEU A 71 3.72 1.92 8.34
N LEU A 72 3.80 1.52 9.61
CA LEU A 72 3.29 2.31 10.74
C LEU A 72 3.95 3.70 10.83
N GLN A 73 5.27 3.78 10.65
CA GLN A 73 6.01 5.05 10.61
C GLN A 73 5.58 5.97 9.46
N ARG A 74 5.05 5.38 8.37
CA ARG A 74 4.57 6.11 7.19
C ARG A 74 3.08 6.44 7.25
N GLY A 75 2.44 6.25 8.40
CA GLY A 75 1.05 6.62 8.62
C GLY A 75 0.06 5.55 8.17
N ALA A 76 0.48 4.30 8.01
CA ALA A 76 -0.46 3.19 7.88
C ALA A 76 -1.33 3.13 9.15
N ILE A 77 -2.63 2.98 8.95
CA ILE A 77 -3.62 3.00 10.02
C ILE A 77 -3.63 1.62 10.68
N TRP A 78 -3.27 1.55 11.97
CA TRP A 78 -3.10 0.28 12.69
C TRP A 78 -4.39 -0.57 12.79
N ASN A 79 -5.56 0.04 12.62
CA ASN A 79 -6.87 -0.60 12.67
C ASN A 79 -7.54 -0.74 11.29
N ALA A 80 -6.78 -0.54 10.20
CA ALA A 80 -7.23 -0.70 8.83
C ALA A 80 -6.95 -2.11 8.30
#